data_AF-A0A356UF38-F1
#
_entry.id   AF-A0A356UF38-F1
#
_cell.length_a   1.000
_cell.length_b   1.000
_cell.length_c   1.000
_cell.angle_alpha   90.00
_cell.angle_beta   90.00
_cell.angle_gamma   90.00
#
_symmetry.space_group_name_H-M   'P 1'
#
loop_
_entity.id
_entity.type
_entity.pdbx_description
1 polymer ?
#
loop_
_entity_poly.entity_id
_entity_poly.type
_entity_poly.pdbx_seq_one_letter_code
_entity_poly.pdbx_strand_id
1 'polypeptide(L)'
;GSPPAGGDLRMMNIQVFTGFRATLIEVAVAFVPLLVSFIIFQFWSLNLSRTRFVNMLKGILLTFIGLSLFLQGVKVGFLPAGEIMGEALSTLSNIWILIPVGFIIGLATTLAEPSVHTMIYEVETASGGYIPQNVMLYTLGLGAGVSVGISMLRLILGIPLWWFLVPGYLMAFILTRYCARPFVPIAFDSASVATGPMTVTFVLAITLGIAAAM
;
A
#
# COMPACT_ATOMS: atom_id res chain seq x y z
N GLY A 1 -0.97 -12.27 -51.62
CA GLY A 1 -0.33 -12.88 -50.45
C GLY A 1 -1.31 -12.81 -49.31
N SER A 2 -1.68 -13.95 -48.75
CA SER A 2 -2.54 -14.11 -47.59
C SER A 2 -2.04 -13.32 -46.36
N PRO A 3 -2.94 -12.90 -45.45
CA PRO A 3 -2.52 -12.30 -44.18
C PRO A 3 -1.80 -13.37 -43.33
N PRO A 4 -0.77 -13.00 -42.54
CA PRO A 4 -0.12 -13.95 -41.65
C PRO A 4 -1.09 -14.37 -40.54
N ALA A 5 -1.37 -15.67 -40.52
CA ALA A 5 -2.07 -16.37 -39.47
C ALA A 5 -1.15 -16.54 -38.24
N GLY A 6 -1.75 -16.49 -37.05
CA GLY A 6 -1.14 -16.98 -35.82
C GLY A 6 -0.29 -15.93 -35.09
N GLY A 7 -0.94 -14.97 -34.43
CA GLY A 7 -0.32 -14.31 -33.30
C GLY A 7 -0.06 -15.37 -32.23
N ASP A 8 1.21 -15.71 -32.02
CA ASP A 8 1.67 -16.56 -30.94
C ASP A 8 1.05 -16.05 -29.62
N LEU A 9 0.03 -16.76 -29.15
CA LEU A 9 -0.36 -16.78 -27.75
C LEU A 9 0.82 -17.39 -26.99
N ARG A 10 1.89 -16.60 -26.82
CA ARG A 10 2.97 -16.94 -25.91
C ARG A 10 2.30 -17.13 -24.56
N MET A 11 2.08 -18.39 -24.20
CA MET A 11 1.84 -18.76 -22.82
C MET A 11 2.99 -18.13 -22.04
N MET A 12 2.71 -17.01 -21.36
CA MET A 12 3.64 -16.42 -20.42
C MET A 12 3.94 -17.54 -19.45
N ASN A 13 5.12 -18.11 -19.58
CA ASN A 13 5.58 -19.16 -18.68
C ASN A 13 5.86 -18.45 -17.36
N ILE A 14 4.81 -18.26 -16.56
CA ILE A 14 4.88 -17.56 -15.28
C ILE A 14 5.75 -18.43 -14.38
N GLN A 15 7.04 -18.12 -14.34
CA GLN A 15 7.95 -18.78 -13.43
C GLN A 15 7.73 -18.19 -12.04
N VAL A 16 6.76 -18.74 -11.31
CA VAL A 16 6.23 -18.20 -10.05
C VAL A 16 7.32 -17.85 -9.02
N PHE A 17 8.43 -18.60 -9.00
CA PHE A 17 9.49 -18.44 -8.01
C PHE A 17 10.77 -17.78 -8.54
N THR A 18 10.77 -17.22 -9.75
CA THR A 18 11.91 -16.40 -10.20
C THR A 18 12.08 -15.19 -9.30
N GLY A 19 13.32 -14.94 -8.88
CA GLY A 19 13.61 -13.83 -7.98
C GLY A 19 13.09 -13.99 -6.55
N PHE A 20 12.49 -15.13 -6.17
CA PHE A 20 11.91 -15.31 -4.83
C PHE A 20 12.94 -15.12 -3.69
N ARG A 21 14.21 -15.48 -3.94
CA ARG A 21 15.32 -15.19 -3.01
C ARG A 21 15.46 -13.70 -2.72
N ALA A 22 15.30 -12.84 -3.73
CA ALA A 22 15.38 -11.39 -3.55
C ALA A 22 14.20 -10.90 -2.70
N THR A 23 12.98 -11.37 -3.00
CA THR A 23 11.78 -11.06 -2.19
C THR A 23 11.96 -11.50 -0.73
N LEU A 24 12.49 -12.68 -0.47
CA LEU A 24 12.80 -13.14 0.90
C LEU A 24 13.80 -12.21 1.61
N ILE A 25 14.83 -11.73 0.90
CA ILE A 25 15.82 -10.82 1.48
C ILE A 25 15.19 -9.46 1.77
N GLU A 26 14.38 -8.91 0.86
CA GLU A 26 13.66 -7.65 1.09
C GLU A 26 12.78 -7.71 2.35
N VAL A 27 11.99 -8.77 2.49
CA VAL A 27 11.15 -8.97 3.68
C VAL A 27 12.02 -9.17 4.93
N ALA A 28 13.14 -9.89 4.83
CA ALA A 28 14.03 -10.11 5.97
C ALA A 28 14.65 -8.80 6.45
N VAL A 29 15.10 -7.95 5.53
CA VAL A 29 15.65 -6.63 5.85
C VAL A 29 14.60 -5.74 6.54
N ALA A 30 13.33 -5.81 6.15
CA ALA A 30 12.25 -5.10 6.83
C ALA A 30 11.95 -5.67 8.23
N PHE A 31 12.06 -6.99 8.42
CA PHE A 31 11.71 -7.67 9.67
C PHE A 31 12.83 -7.63 10.72
N VAL A 32 14.09 -7.60 10.31
CA VAL A 32 15.24 -7.61 11.24
C VAL A 32 15.19 -6.43 12.22
N PRO A 33 14.98 -5.16 11.81
CA PRO A 33 14.85 -4.05 12.74
C PRO A 33 13.70 -4.22 13.74
N LEU A 34 12.57 -4.77 13.27
CA LEU A 34 11.40 -5.04 14.11
C LEU A 34 11.70 -6.12 15.15
N LEU A 35 12.35 -7.21 14.75
CA LEU A 35 12.80 -8.28 15.65
C LEU A 35 13.81 -7.78 16.67
N VAL A 36 14.80 -7.01 16.23
CA VAL A 36 15.82 -6.43 17.11
C VAL A 36 15.18 -5.50 18.14
N SER A 37 14.31 -4.59 17.68
CA SER A 37 13.55 -3.68 18.56
C SER A 37 12.70 -4.47 19.56
N PHE A 38 11.96 -5.48 19.10
CA PHE A 38 11.14 -6.34 19.96
C PHE A 38 11.98 -7.04 21.04
N ILE A 39 13.14 -7.59 20.69
CA ILE A 39 14.03 -8.26 21.65
C ILE A 39 14.57 -7.25 22.67
N ILE A 40 15.00 -6.06 22.23
CA ILE A 40 15.47 -4.99 23.12
C ILE A 40 14.37 -4.60 24.11
N PHE A 41 13.14 -4.34 23.63
CA PHE A 41 12.02 -3.99 24.49
C PHE A 41 11.57 -5.14 25.39
N GLN A 42 11.68 -6.39 24.96
CA GLN A 42 11.40 -7.55 25.80
C GLN A 42 12.31 -7.61 27.02
N PHE A 43 13.61 -7.32 26.85
CA PHE A 43 14.56 -7.30 27.95
C PHE A 43 14.41 -6.09 28.87
N TRP A 44 14.03 -4.92 28.33
CA TRP A 44 14.03 -3.67 29.11
C TRP A 44 12.67 -3.27 29.70
N SER A 45 11.56 -3.51 29.00
CA SER A 45 10.27 -2.91 29.35
C SER A 45 9.08 -3.86 29.33
N LEU A 46 8.96 -4.75 28.34
CA LEU A 46 7.73 -5.50 28.11
C LEU A 46 7.51 -6.64 29.12
N ASN A 47 8.60 -7.25 29.65
CA ASN A 47 8.56 -8.33 30.64
C ASN A 47 7.51 -9.42 30.32
N LEU A 48 7.37 -9.81 29.04
CA LEU A 48 6.35 -10.78 28.64
C LEU A 48 6.63 -12.15 29.24
N SER A 49 5.55 -12.85 29.62
CA SER A 49 5.64 -14.25 30.03
C SER A 49 6.19 -15.11 28.89
N ARG A 50 6.89 -16.20 29.24
CA ARG A 50 7.53 -17.12 28.27
C ARG A 50 6.56 -17.56 27.17
N THR A 51 5.31 -17.86 27.53
CA THR A 51 4.26 -18.25 26.56
C THR A 51 3.96 -17.13 25.57
N ARG A 52 3.78 -15.89 26.02
CA ARG A 52 3.51 -14.73 25.14
C ARG A 52 4.69 -14.44 24.23
N PHE A 53 5.91 -14.49 24.76
CA PHE A 53 7.13 -14.31 23.98
C PHE A 53 7.26 -15.33 22.84
N VAL A 54 7.06 -16.62 23.13
CA VAL A 54 7.12 -17.69 22.11
C VAL A 54 5.99 -17.53 21.08
N ASN A 55 4.79 -17.16 21.51
CA ASN A 55 3.68 -16.91 20.59
C ASN A 55 3.98 -15.74 19.64
N MET A 56 4.60 -14.66 20.15
CA MET A 56 5.02 -13.52 19.33
C MET A 56 6.04 -13.95 18.27
N LEU A 57 7.07 -14.72 18.65
CA LEU A 57 8.07 -15.24 17.70
C LEU A 57 7.46 -16.12 16.61
N LYS A 58 6.51 -17.00 16.99
CA LYS A 58 5.76 -17.82 16.02
C LYS A 58 4.95 -16.94 15.06
N GLY A 59 4.28 -15.91 15.59
CA GLY A 59 3.54 -14.94 14.80
C GLY A 59 4.43 -14.24 13.78
N ILE A 60 5.57 -13.70 14.23
CA ILE A 60 6.53 -13.02 13.35
C ILE A 60 7.04 -13.96 12.24
N LEU A 61 7.35 -15.21 12.57
CA LEU A 61 7.80 -16.19 11.58
C LEU A 61 6.69 -16.53 10.56
N LEU A 62 5.45 -16.70 11.02
CA LEU A 62 4.31 -16.95 10.14
C LEU A 62 4.04 -15.74 9.23
N THR A 63 4.08 -14.52 9.78
CA THR A 63 3.93 -13.28 9.00
C THR A 63 5.06 -13.12 7.99
N PHE A 64 6.31 -13.45 8.35
CA PHE A 64 7.45 -13.41 7.43
C PHE A 64 7.22 -14.30 6.21
N ILE A 65 6.80 -15.56 6.44
CA ILE A 65 6.51 -16.51 5.35
C ILE A 65 5.31 -16.03 4.52
N GLY A 66 4.21 -15.65 5.18
CA GLY A 66 2.99 -15.19 4.52
C GLY A 66 3.22 -13.95 3.66
N LEU A 67 3.89 -12.94 4.21
CA LEU A 67 4.20 -11.70 3.49
C LEU A 67 5.17 -11.95 2.33
N SER A 68 6.15 -12.84 2.49
CA SER A 68 7.07 -13.19 1.41
C SER A 68 6.36 -13.85 0.24
N LEU A 69 5.46 -14.81 0.51
CA LEU A 69 4.64 -15.45 -0.53
C LEU A 69 3.66 -14.47 -1.17
N PHE A 70 3.02 -13.61 -0.36
CA PHE A 70 2.13 -12.57 -0.84
C PHE A 70 2.85 -11.60 -1.78
N LEU A 71 3.99 -11.04 -1.36
CA LEU A 71 4.76 -10.12 -2.18
C LEU A 71 5.31 -10.77 -3.45
N GLN A 72 5.66 -12.06 -3.41
CA GLN A 72 6.04 -12.79 -4.62
C GLN A 72 4.87 -12.88 -5.61
N GLY A 73 3.68 -13.24 -5.13
CA GLY A 73 2.47 -13.28 -5.95
C GLY A 73 2.13 -11.89 -6.53
N VAL A 74 2.33 -10.84 -5.74
CA VAL A 74 2.16 -9.45 -6.15
C VAL A 74 3.15 -9.06 -7.26
N LYS A 75 4.45 -9.36 -7.11
CA LYS A 75 5.46 -9.02 -8.11
C LYS A 75 5.31 -9.77 -9.43
N VAL A 76 4.89 -11.03 -9.37
CA VAL A 76 4.81 -11.89 -10.57
C VAL A 76 3.45 -11.79 -11.27
N GLY A 77 2.38 -11.55 -10.51
CA GLY A 77 1.02 -11.46 -11.06
C GLY A 77 0.52 -10.03 -11.19
N PHE A 78 0.42 -9.31 -10.08
CA PHE A 78 -0.27 -8.03 -10.02
C PHE A 78 0.51 -6.88 -10.66
N LEU A 79 1.84 -6.83 -10.47
CA LEU A 79 2.67 -5.75 -11.00
C LEU A 79 2.68 -5.72 -12.54
N PRO A 80 2.94 -6.84 -13.26
CA PRO A 80 2.84 -6.85 -14.73
C PRO A 80 1.43 -6.55 -15.23
N ALA A 81 0.40 -7.02 -14.54
CA ALA A 81 -0.99 -6.71 -14.90
C ALA A 81 -1.29 -5.21 -14.75
N GLY A 82 -0.80 -4.58 -13.68
CA GLY A 82 -0.92 -3.14 -13.46
C GLY A 82 -0.18 -2.32 -14.50
N GLU A 83 1.02 -2.73 -14.91
CA GLU A 83 1.78 -2.07 -15.98
C GLU A 83 1.03 -2.10 -17.32
N ILE A 84 0.51 -3.27 -17.72
CA ILE A 84 -0.29 -3.42 -18.95
C ILE A 84 -1.56 -2.56 -18.89
N MET A 85 -2.25 -2.53 -17.73
CA MET A 85 -3.41 -1.66 -17.54
C MET A 85 -3.04 -0.18 -17.65
N GLY A 86 -1.91 0.22 -17.06
CA GLY A 86 -1.41 1.59 -17.13
C GLY A 86 -1.07 2.02 -18.55
N GLU A 87 -0.38 1.17 -19.31
CA GLU A 87 -0.08 1.40 -20.73
C GLU A 87 -1.38 1.55 -21.54
N ALA A 88 -2.35 0.65 -21.36
CA ALA A 88 -3.64 0.74 -22.03
C ALA A 88 -4.39 2.04 -21.70
N LEU A 89 -4.38 2.48 -20.43
CA LEU A 89 -5.00 3.74 -20.01
C LEU A 89 -4.32 4.97 -20.63
N SER A 90 -3.01 4.93 -20.87
CA SER A 90 -2.27 6.04 -21.49
C SER A 90 -2.65 6.28 -22.96
N THR A 91 -3.10 5.22 -23.67
CA THR A 91 -3.50 5.31 -25.08
C THR A 91 -4.88 5.96 -25.30
N LEU A 92 -5.62 6.22 -24.22
CA LEU A 92 -6.93 6.85 -24.29
C LEU A 92 -6.79 8.30 -24.79
N SER A 93 -7.70 8.71 -25.68
CA SER A 93 -7.68 10.04 -26.30
C SER A 93 -7.83 11.18 -25.31
N ASN A 94 -8.45 10.94 -24.15
CA ASN A 94 -8.64 11.93 -23.09
C ASN A 94 -7.86 11.55 -21.84
N ILE A 95 -6.63 12.05 -21.74
CA ILE A 95 -5.71 11.76 -20.63
C ILE A 95 -6.22 12.20 -19.26
N TRP A 96 -7.18 13.15 -19.20
CA TRP A 96 -7.76 13.60 -17.93
C TRP A 96 -8.57 12.51 -17.23
N ILE A 97 -8.95 11.44 -17.94
CA ILE A 97 -9.64 10.27 -17.36
C ILE A 97 -8.78 9.55 -16.32
N LEU A 98 -7.46 9.72 -16.35
CA LEU A 98 -6.54 9.14 -15.37
C LEU A 98 -6.84 9.64 -13.95
N ILE A 99 -7.35 10.86 -13.77
CA ILE A 99 -7.65 11.41 -12.44
C ILE A 99 -8.78 10.65 -11.75
N PRO A 100 -10.01 10.54 -12.32
CA PRO A 100 -11.08 9.77 -11.69
C PRO A 100 -10.76 8.28 -11.63
N VAL A 101 -10.03 7.72 -12.61
CA VAL A 101 -9.59 6.32 -12.55
C VAL A 101 -8.62 6.09 -11.39
N GLY A 102 -7.60 6.94 -11.25
CA GLY A 102 -6.66 6.89 -10.14
C GLY A 102 -7.34 7.06 -8.78
N PHE A 103 -8.34 7.94 -8.70
CA PHE A 103 -9.16 8.08 -7.49
C PHE A 103 -9.88 6.79 -7.11
N ILE A 104 -10.55 6.15 -8.08
CA ILE A 104 -11.27 4.89 -7.85
C ILE A 104 -10.30 3.79 -7.46
N ILE A 105 -9.15 3.69 -8.13
CA ILE A 105 -8.12 2.69 -7.82
C ILE A 105 -7.61 2.89 -6.40
N GLY A 106 -7.18 4.11 -6.04
CA GLY A 106 -6.67 4.39 -4.70
C GLY A 106 -7.70 4.10 -3.60
N LEU A 107 -8.96 4.47 -3.84
CA LEU A 107 -10.05 4.15 -2.93
C LEU A 107 -10.27 2.63 -2.82
N ALA A 108 -10.36 1.92 -3.95
CA ALA A 108 -10.60 0.49 -3.97
C ALA A 108 -9.47 -0.30 -3.30
N THR A 109 -8.21 0.06 -3.56
CA THR A 109 -7.05 -0.62 -2.96
C THR A 109 -6.98 -0.42 -1.46
N THR A 110 -7.24 0.79 -0.96
CA THR A 110 -7.22 1.05 0.49
C THR A 110 -8.38 0.37 1.20
N LEU A 111 -9.56 0.28 0.57
CA LEU A 111 -10.70 -0.47 1.12
C LEU A 111 -10.45 -1.99 1.13
N ALA A 112 -9.67 -2.49 0.16
CA ALA A 112 -9.31 -3.90 0.06
C ALA A 112 -8.12 -4.28 0.96
N GLU A 113 -7.36 -3.32 1.47
CA GLU A 113 -6.14 -3.54 2.25
C GLU A 113 -6.46 -4.18 3.62
N PRO A 114 -6.04 -5.43 3.89
CA PRO A 114 -6.37 -6.12 5.14
C PRO A 114 -5.81 -5.40 6.39
N SER A 115 -4.63 -4.79 6.26
CA SER A 115 -3.99 -4.05 7.36
C SER A 115 -4.83 -2.85 7.82
N VAL A 116 -5.56 -2.21 6.91
CA VAL A 116 -6.49 -1.11 7.24
C VAL A 116 -7.63 -1.62 8.12
N HIS A 117 -8.20 -2.78 7.80
CA HIS A 117 -9.26 -3.39 8.62
C HIS A 117 -8.76 -3.79 10.01
N THR A 118 -7.55 -4.35 10.11
CA THR A 118 -6.95 -4.67 11.42
C THR A 118 -6.77 -3.41 12.27
N MET A 119 -6.20 -2.34 11.72
CA MET A 119 -6.03 -1.09 12.46
C MET A 119 -7.37 -0.48 12.89
N ILE A 120 -8.38 -0.52 12.01
CA ILE A 120 -9.71 0.01 12.33
C ILE A 120 -10.33 -0.73 13.52
N TYR A 121 -10.20 -2.05 13.55
CA TYR A 121 -10.63 -2.87 14.67
C TYR A 121 -9.90 -2.52 15.98
N GLU A 122 -8.58 -2.34 15.92
CA GLU A 122 -7.77 -1.98 17.10
C GLU A 122 -8.16 -0.58 17.65
N VAL A 123 -8.39 0.39 16.76
CA VAL A 123 -8.80 1.74 17.16
C VAL A 123 -10.20 1.77 17.76
N GLU A 124 -11.16 1.05 17.17
CA GLU A 124 -12.52 0.97 17.73
C GLU A 124 -12.49 0.30 19.11
N THR A 125 -11.76 -0.81 19.24
CA THR A 125 -11.61 -1.52 20.51
C THR A 125 -10.94 -0.65 21.57
N ALA A 126 -9.86 0.04 21.22
CA ALA A 126 -9.14 0.93 22.13
C ALA A 126 -9.94 2.19 22.51
N SER A 127 -10.84 2.66 21.63
CA SER A 127 -11.71 3.82 21.89
C SER A 127 -13.03 3.47 22.59
N GLY A 128 -13.27 2.18 22.88
CA GLY A 128 -14.53 1.72 23.47
C GLY A 128 -15.74 1.95 22.55
N GLY A 129 -15.54 1.94 21.23
CA GLY A 129 -16.59 2.18 20.23
C GLY A 129 -16.88 3.66 19.96
N TYR A 130 -16.12 4.60 20.53
CA TYR A 130 -16.29 6.03 20.25
C TYR A 130 -15.96 6.41 18.80
N ILE A 131 -15.01 5.70 18.18
CA ILE A 131 -14.63 5.87 16.77
C ILE A 131 -15.18 4.68 15.96
N PRO A 132 -16.30 4.85 15.23
CA PRO A 132 -16.92 3.74 14.51
C PRO A 132 -16.10 3.33 13.28
N GLN A 133 -16.04 2.03 13.01
CA GLN A 133 -15.22 1.46 11.93
C GLN A 133 -15.50 2.09 10.56
N ASN A 134 -16.79 2.24 10.22
CA ASN A 134 -17.22 2.72 8.91
C ASN A 134 -16.73 4.15 8.63
N VAL A 135 -16.77 5.03 9.63
CA VAL A 135 -16.30 6.41 9.47
C VAL A 135 -14.81 6.41 9.14
N MET A 136 -14.03 5.58 9.83
CA MET A 136 -12.59 5.52 9.59
C MET A 136 -12.28 4.87 8.24
N LEU A 137 -12.98 3.79 7.88
CA LEU A 137 -12.83 3.10 6.59
C LEU A 137 -13.08 4.05 5.40
N TYR A 138 -14.19 4.78 5.41
CA TYR A 138 -14.50 5.74 4.34
C TYR A 138 -13.56 6.94 4.34
N THR A 139 -13.17 7.46 5.50
CA THR A 139 -12.25 8.60 5.58
C THR A 139 -10.87 8.25 5.00
N LEU A 140 -10.35 7.06 5.34
CA LEU A 140 -9.07 6.57 4.82
C LEU A 140 -9.15 6.26 3.33
N GLY A 141 -10.21 5.57 2.88
CA GLY A 141 -10.41 5.25 1.47
C GLY A 141 -10.55 6.50 0.59
N LEU A 142 -11.33 7.50 1.04
CA LEU A 142 -11.46 8.78 0.35
C LEU A 142 -10.14 9.55 0.34
N GLY A 143 -9.44 9.61 1.47
CA GLY A 143 -8.13 10.28 1.56
C GLY A 143 -7.09 9.67 0.62
N ALA A 144 -7.02 8.33 0.55
CA ALA A 144 -6.15 7.61 -0.37
C ALA A 144 -6.56 7.84 -1.83
N GLY A 145 -7.85 7.73 -2.15
CA GLY A 145 -8.38 8.01 -3.48
C GLY A 145 -8.04 9.43 -3.95
N VAL A 146 -8.29 10.46 -3.13
CA VAL A 146 -7.93 11.85 -3.45
C VAL A 146 -6.42 11.98 -3.67
N SER A 147 -5.61 11.37 -2.82
CA SER A 147 -4.15 11.41 -2.94
C SER A 147 -3.65 10.79 -4.25
N VAL A 148 -4.20 9.65 -4.66
CA VAL A 148 -3.86 9.00 -5.93
C VAL A 148 -4.39 9.80 -7.13
N GLY A 149 -5.59 10.37 -7.05
CA GLY A 149 -6.13 11.26 -8.08
C GLY A 149 -5.26 12.51 -8.29
N ILE A 150 -4.80 13.13 -7.20
CA ILE A 150 -3.81 14.23 -7.25
C ILE A 150 -2.47 13.75 -7.83
N SER A 151 -2.07 12.52 -7.53
CA SER A 151 -0.85 11.94 -8.11
C SER A 151 -0.95 11.76 -9.62
N MET A 152 -2.13 11.41 -10.15
CA MET A 152 -2.38 11.37 -11.59
C MET A 152 -2.37 12.76 -12.22
N LEU A 153 -2.98 13.75 -11.55
CA LEU A 153 -2.90 15.16 -11.98
C LEU A 153 -1.45 15.64 -12.07
N ARG A 154 -0.63 15.31 -11.06
CA ARG A 154 0.82 15.60 -11.06
C ARG A 154 1.50 14.96 -12.27
N LEU A 155 1.19 13.69 -12.56
CA LEU A 155 1.79 12.94 -13.66
C LEU A 155 1.48 13.61 -15.01
N ILE A 156 0.22 14.00 -15.24
CA ILE A 156 -0.21 14.68 -16.47
C ILE A 156 0.48 16.05 -16.63
N LEU A 157 0.56 16.84 -15.55
CA LEU A 157 1.06 18.21 -15.61
C LEU A 157 2.60 18.32 -15.48
N GLY A 158 3.30 17.23 -15.15
CA GLY A 158 4.75 17.24 -14.96
C GLY A 158 5.22 18.12 -13.78
N ILE A 159 4.36 18.38 -12.81
CA ILE A 159 4.67 19.31 -11.70
C ILE A 159 5.63 18.65 -10.70
N PRO A 160 6.65 19.36 -10.18
CA PRO A 160 7.53 18.84 -9.14
C PRO A 160 6.76 18.42 -7.88
N LEU A 161 7.14 17.29 -7.28
CA LEU A 161 6.46 16.69 -6.12
C LEU A 161 6.35 17.64 -4.91
N TRP A 162 7.34 18.52 -4.73
CA TRP A 162 7.39 19.47 -3.62
C TRP A 162 6.16 20.40 -3.54
N TRP A 163 5.53 20.72 -4.67
CA TRP A 163 4.30 21.53 -4.72
C TRP A 163 3.10 20.86 -4.07
N PHE A 164 3.12 19.54 -3.90
CA PHE A 164 2.07 18.80 -3.22
C PHE A 164 2.47 18.47 -1.78
N LEU A 165 3.73 18.05 -1.57
CA LEU A 165 4.21 17.69 -0.24
C LEU A 165 4.23 18.88 0.72
N VAL A 166 4.79 20.03 0.33
CA VAL A 166 4.96 21.16 1.25
C VAL A 166 3.61 21.70 1.72
N PRO A 167 2.63 22.02 0.84
CA PRO A 167 1.32 22.45 1.29
C PRO A 167 0.54 21.38 2.05
N GLY A 168 0.66 20.10 1.63
CA GLY A 168 -0.01 18.98 2.29
C GLY A 168 0.46 18.77 3.73
N TYR A 169 1.77 18.74 3.96
CA TYR A 169 2.34 18.63 5.32
C TYR A 169 2.04 19.87 6.16
N LEU A 170 2.12 21.07 5.58
CA LEU A 170 1.77 22.30 6.29
C LEU A 170 0.30 22.27 6.74
N MET A 171 -0.61 21.84 5.86
CA MET A 171 -2.01 21.64 6.19
C MET A 171 -2.20 20.61 7.29
N ALA A 172 -1.51 19.46 7.23
CA ALA A 172 -1.57 18.43 8.27
C ALA A 172 -1.11 18.96 9.65
N PHE A 173 -0.03 19.74 9.70
CA PHE A 173 0.44 20.36 10.95
C PHE A 173 -0.53 21.41 11.49
N ILE A 174 -1.14 22.22 10.62
CA ILE A 174 -2.17 23.19 11.02
C ILE A 174 -3.38 22.44 11.57
N LEU A 175 -3.87 21.39 10.89
CA LEU A 175 -5.01 20.59 11.33
C LEU A 175 -4.73 19.88 12.66
N THR A 176 -3.49 19.44 12.88
CA THR A 176 -3.06 18.83 14.15
C THR A 176 -3.28 19.77 15.34
N ARG A 177 -3.14 21.09 15.14
CA ARG A 177 -3.40 22.08 16.21
C ARG A 177 -4.87 22.17 16.61
N TYR A 178 -5.79 21.85 15.71
CA TYR A 178 -7.24 21.89 15.92
C TYR A 178 -7.82 20.52 16.28
N CYS A 179 -7.08 19.44 16.05
CA CYS A 179 -7.51 18.08 16.31
C CYS A 179 -7.39 17.73 17.81
N ALA A 180 -8.33 16.94 18.35
CA ALA A 180 -8.23 16.49 19.72
C ALA A 180 -7.09 15.46 19.87
N ARG A 181 -6.39 15.52 21.02
CA ARG A 181 -5.14 14.76 21.26
C ARG A 181 -5.21 13.25 20.94
N PRO A 182 -6.30 12.52 21.22
CA PRO A 182 -6.37 11.09 20.92
C PRO A 182 -6.36 10.76 19.42
N PHE A 183 -6.83 11.67 18.56
CA PHE A 183 -6.93 11.43 17.12
C PHE A 183 -5.63 11.69 16.35
N VAL A 184 -4.74 12.50 16.90
CA VAL A 184 -3.48 12.86 16.23
C VAL A 184 -2.60 11.62 15.99
N PRO A 185 -2.31 10.77 16.99
CA PRO A 185 -1.54 9.54 16.75
C PRO A 185 -2.24 8.60 15.78
N ILE A 186 -3.56 8.46 15.89
CA ILE A 186 -4.36 7.61 14.99
C ILE A 186 -4.21 8.09 13.54
N ALA A 187 -4.33 9.39 13.28
CA ALA A 187 -4.22 9.96 11.94
C ALA A 187 -2.83 9.72 11.31
N PHE A 188 -1.75 9.90 12.09
CA PHE A 188 -0.39 9.68 11.59
C PHE A 188 -0.06 8.20 11.41
N ASP A 189 -0.55 7.32 12.28
CA ASP A 189 -0.35 5.87 12.14
C ASP A 189 -1.14 5.31 10.94
N SER A 190 -2.37 5.80 10.76
CA SER A 190 -3.27 5.38 9.68
C SER A 190 -2.70 5.62 8.29
N ALA A 191 -1.90 6.67 8.10
CA ALA A 191 -1.26 6.93 6.83
C ALA A 191 -0.30 5.79 6.42
N SER A 192 0.46 5.25 7.38
CA SER A 192 1.40 4.17 7.12
C SER A 192 0.71 2.83 6.84
N VAL A 193 -0.43 2.60 7.52
CA VAL A 193 -1.25 1.40 7.33
C VAL A 193 -2.01 1.43 6.00
N ALA A 194 -2.48 2.61 5.59
CA ALA A 194 -3.16 2.79 4.31
C ALA A 194 -2.22 2.56 3.11
N THR A 195 -0.92 2.80 3.28
CA THR A 195 0.13 2.47 2.29
C THR A 195 0.60 1.02 2.42
N GLY A 196 -0.34 0.09 2.57
CA GLY A 196 -0.03 -1.32 2.70
C GLY A 196 0.57 -1.94 1.43
N PRO A 197 1.06 -3.18 1.53
CA PRO A 197 1.76 -3.85 0.43
C PRO A 197 0.86 -4.08 -0.79
N MET A 198 -0.47 -4.17 -0.62
CA MET A 198 -1.38 -4.26 -1.77
C MET A 198 -1.53 -2.89 -2.44
N THR A 199 -1.87 -1.86 -1.66
CA THR A 199 -2.12 -0.49 -2.16
C THR A 199 -0.93 0.08 -2.89
N VAL A 200 0.26 0.00 -2.29
CA VAL A 200 1.48 0.56 -2.89
C VAL A 200 1.81 -0.15 -4.19
N THR A 201 1.75 -1.49 -4.23
CA THR A 201 2.14 -2.19 -5.47
C THR A 201 1.16 -1.93 -6.61
N PHE A 202 -0.15 -1.92 -6.36
CA PHE A 202 -1.13 -1.63 -7.41
C PHE A 202 -0.99 -0.22 -7.97
N VAL A 203 -0.98 0.77 -7.07
CA VAL A 203 -0.88 2.18 -7.47
C VAL A 203 0.45 2.40 -8.20
N LEU A 204 1.56 1.86 -7.69
CA LEU A 204 2.86 2.00 -8.32
C LEU A 204 2.91 1.34 -9.70
N ALA A 205 2.43 0.10 -9.83
CA ALA A 205 2.44 -0.64 -11.10
C ALA A 205 1.68 0.10 -12.20
N ILE A 206 0.47 0.56 -11.90
CA ILE A 206 -0.36 1.31 -12.85
C ILE A 206 0.27 2.65 -13.19
N THR A 207 0.73 3.38 -12.17
CA THR A 207 1.38 4.69 -12.38
C THR A 207 2.65 4.55 -13.22
N LEU A 208 3.43 3.48 -13.01
CA LEU A 208 4.64 3.20 -13.79
C LEU A 208 4.29 2.83 -15.24
N GLY A 209 3.26 2.00 -15.46
CA GLY A 209 2.77 1.68 -16.80
C GLY A 209 2.28 2.91 -17.56
N ILE A 210 1.55 3.81 -16.90
CA ILE A 210 1.15 5.11 -17.47
C ILE A 210 2.38 5.95 -17.81
N ALA A 211 3.31 6.10 -16.86
CA ALA A 211 4.48 6.95 -17.02
C ALA A 211 5.47 6.44 -18.08
N ALA A 212 5.57 5.13 -18.28
CA ALA A 212 6.44 4.54 -19.30
C ALA A 212 5.89 4.71 -20.74
N ALA A 213 4.58 4.92 -20.87
CA ALA A 213 3.89 5.03 -22.15
C ALA A 213 3.60 6.48 -22.60
N MET A 214 3.81 7.46 -21.71
CA MET A 214 3.71 8.91 -21.98
C MET A 214 5.05 9.51 -22.41
#